data_AF-A0A166RAQ8-F1
#
_entry.id   AF-A0A166RAQ8-F1
#
_cell.length_a   1.000
_cell.length_b   1.000
_cell.length_c   1.000
_cell.angle_alpha   90.00
_cell.angle_beta   90.00
_cell.angle_gamma   90.00
#
_symmetry.space_group_name_H-M   'P 1'
#
loop_
_entity.id
_entity.type
_entity.pdbx_description
1 polymer ?
#
loop_
_entity_poly.entity_id
_entity_poly.type
_entity_poly.pdbx_seq_one_letter_code
_entity_poly.pdbx_strand_id
1 'polypeptide(L)'
;MDAVTNTEASVLAVLQLPTVSGMEIFSESSFFKERRAPTLPTPAEVRARNEESGNIRATNFNRPPPVTFPSLGLLVKYGGDVTITEARTQMMVHERLQGKVPVPEIFGWTEDSGQGCIYMSLIEGVTLQERWPDMNEDERRMICGELKEMVKALRALEQDSHDRFVGESIISSPLWKQF
;
A
#
# COMPACT_ATOMS: atom_id res chain seq x y z
N MET A 1 8.73 -20.53 35.31
CA MET A 1 9.50 -20.37 34.06
C MET A 1 8.64 -20.98 32.98
N ASP A 2 8.29 -20.18 31.98
CA ASP A 2 8.00 -20.56 30.58
C ASP A 2 7.01 -19.55 29.99
N ALA A 3 7.58 -18.49 29.41
CA ALA A 3 6.90 -17.50 28.59
C ALA A 3 7.85 -17.11 27.45
N VAL A 4 8.32 -18.09 26.69
CA VAL A 4 9.17 -17.90 25.50
C VAL A 4 8.75 -18.92 24.45
N THR A 5 7.52 -18.83 23.94
CA THR A 5 7.11 -19.65 22.78
C THR A 5 6.14 -18.95 21.82
N ASN A 6 5.55 -17.80 22.17
CA ASN A 6 4.53 -17.19 21.32
C ASN A 6 5.06 -16.16 20.30
N THR A 7 6.31 -15.71 20.45
CA THR A 7 6.89 -14.68 19.57
C THR A 7 7.65 -15.27 18.38
N GLU A 8 8.33 -16.41 18.56
CA GLU A 8 9.07 -17.09 17.47
C GLU A 8 8.13 -17.71 16.42
N ALA A 9 6.95 -18.19 16.83
CA ALA A 9 5.96 -18.72 15.90
C ALA A 9 5.40 -17.66 14.94
N SER A 10 5.35 -16.38 15.38
CA SER A 10 4.83 -15.27 14.58
C SER A 10 5.85 -14.73 13.56
N VAL A 11 7.15 -14.87 13.83
CA VAL A 11 8.21 -14.37 12.92
C VAL A 11 8.59 -15.40 11.86
N LEU A 12 8.54 -16.70 12.18
CA LEU A 12 8.79 -17.76 11.20
C LEU A 12 7.72 -17.84 10.10
N ALA A 13 6.49 -17.36 10.36
CA ALA A 13 5.44 -17.25 9.36
C ALA A 13 5.70 -16.15 8.31
N VAL A 14 6.55 -15.16 8.60
CA VAL A 14 6.88 -14.06 7.69
C VAL A 14 7.95 -14.47 6.66
N LEU A 15 8.78 -15.47 6.98
CA LEU A 15 9.95 -15.87 6.21
C LEU A 15 9.73 -17.09 5.30
N GLN A 16 8.67 -17.88 5.49
CA GLN A 16 8.13 -18.67 4.39
C GLN A 16 7.09 -17.82 3.67
N LEU A 17 7.47 -17.20 2.55
CA LEU A 17 6.47 -16.75 1.58
C LEU A 17 6.11 -17.96 0.71
N PRO A 18 5.02 -18.71 0.99
CA PRO A 18 4.43 -19.48 -0.07
C PRO A 18 4.14 -18.52 -1.21
N THR A 19 4.46 -18.95 -2.43
CA THR A 19 3.98 -18.34 -3.68
C THR A 19 2.46 -18.53 -3.73
N VAL A 20 1.74 -17.81 -2.88
CA VAL A 20 0.29 -17.71 -2.97
C VAL A 20 0.05 -16.74 -4.12
N SER A 21 0.12 -17.25 -5.35
CA SER A 21 -0.73 -16.70 -6.40
C SER A 21 -2.14 -16.92 -5.90
N GLY A 22 -2.85 -15.84 -5.59
CA GLY A 22 -4.13 -15.99 -4.93
C GLY A 22 -4.73 -14.68 -4.49
N MET A 23 -6.03 -14.60 -4.75
CA MET A 23 -6.93 -13.68 -4.08
C MET A 23 -6.91 -13.94 -2.57
N GLU A 24 -6.72 -12.89 -1.79
CA GLU A 24 -6.80 -12.95 -0.33
C GLU A 24 -7.68 -11.81 0.17
N ILE A 25 -8.63 -12.14 1.05
CA ILE A 25 -9.59 -11.20 1.62
C ILE A 25 -9.50 -11.30 3.13
N PHE A 26 -9.26 -10.18 3.80
CA PHE A 26 -9.10 -10.15 5.25
C PHE A 26 -10.44 -9.87 5.92
N SER A 27 -11.18 -10.93 6.26
CA SER A 27 -12.46 -10.82 6.98
C SER A 27 -12.36 -10.06 8.31
N GLU A 28 -11.17 -10.05 8.90
CA GLU A 28 -10.88 -9.35 10.16
C GLU A 28 -10.46 -7.89 10.00
N SER A 29 -10.37 -7.39 8.77
CA SER A 29 -10.05 -5.98 8.51
C SER A 29 -11.20 -5.04 8.90
N SER A 30 -10.89 -3.75 9.11
CA SER A 30 -11.89 -2.76 9.47
C SER A 30 -13.04 -2.67 8.46
N PHE A 31 -12.79 -2.91 7.17
CA PHE A 31 -13.82 -2.91 6.13
C PHE A 31 -15.00 -3.84 6.45
N PHE A 32 -14.71 -5.08 6.84
CA PHE A 32 -15.74 -6.08 7.14
C PHE A 32 -16.26 -5.97 8.57
N LYS A 33 -15.40 -5.64 9.54
CA LYS A 33 -15.80 -5.41 10.94
C LYS A 33 -16.79 -4.26 11.08
N GLU A 34 -16.59 -3.19 10.31
CA GLU A 34 -17.47 -2.03 10.26
C GLU A 34 -18.65 -2.23 9.30
N ARG A 35 -18.74 -3.39 8.63
CA ARG A 35 -19.83 -3.76 7.71
C ARG A 35 -20.03 -2.74 6.58
N ARG A 36 -18.92 -2.22 6.02
CA ARG A 36 -18.98 -1.20 4.96
C ARG A 36 -19.63 -1.73 3.68
N ALA A 37 -19.39 -3.00 3.35
CA ALA A 37 -20.08 -3.76 2.32
C ALA A 37 -19.91 -5.27 2.58
N PRO A 38 -20.75 -6.15 1.99
CA PRO A 38 -20.57 -7.60 2.11
C PRO A 38 -19.35 -8.12 1.35
N THR A 39 -18.91 -7.42 0.30
CA THR A 39 -17.79 -7.80 -0.56
C THR A 39 -16.99 -6.57 -0.99
N LEU A 40 -15.73 -6.77 -1.36
CA LEU A 40 -14.94 -5.76 -2.07
C LEU A 40 -15.41 -5.68 -3.54
N PRO A 41 -15.25 -4.52 -4.21
CA PRO A 41 -15.51 -4.41 -5.64
C PRO A 41 -14.67 -5.40 -6.46
N THR A 42 -15.23 -5.95 -7.51
CA THR A 42 -14.51 -6.83 -8.44
C THR A 42 -13.51 -6.03 -9.29
N PRO A 43 -12.43 -6.66 -9.82
CA PRO A 43 -11.51 -5.99 -10.73
C PRO A 43 -12.20 -5.37 -11.96
N ALA A 44 -13.28 -5.98 -12.45
CA ALA A 44 -14.08 -5.44 -13.55
C ALA A 44 -14.80 -4.14 -13.16
N GLU A 45 -15.41 -4.08 -11.97
CA GLU A 45 -16.04 -2.85 -11.44
C GLU A 45 -15.00 -1.74 -11.19
N VAL A 46 -13.81 -2.10 -10.71
CA VAL A 46 -12.69 -1.17 -10.52
C VAL A 46 -12.27 -0.55 -11.86
N ARG A 47 -12.09 -1.37 -12.90
CA ARG A 47 -11.74 -0.89 -14.25
C ARG A 47 -12.83 0.00 -14.85
N ALA A 48 -14.09 -0.45 -14.80
CA ALA A 48 -15.23 0.32 -15.31
C ALA A 48 -15.32 1.70 -14.66
N ARG A 49 -15.16 1.77 -13.33
CA ARG A 49 -15.17 3.03 -12.59
C ARG A 49 -14.00 3.95 -12.95
N ASN A 50 -12.83 3.40 -13.29
CA ASN A 50 -11.72 4.23 -13.75
C ASN A 50 -11.97 4.77 -15.16
N GLU A 51 -12.53 3.96 -16.06
CA GLU A 51 -12.92 4.39 -17.41
C GLU A 51 -13.96 5.53 -17.36
N GLU A 52 -14.93 5.45 -16.44
CA GLU A 52 -15.91 6.50 -16.19
C GLU A 52 -15.28 7.83 -15.74
N SER A 53 -14.06 7.79 -15.18
CA SER A 53 -13.37 9.00 -14.71
C SER A 53 -12.90 9.90 -15.86
N GLY A 54 -12.89 9.40 -17.10
CA GLY A 54 -12.38 10.13 -18.28
C GLY A 54 -10.87 10.43 -18.24
N ASN A 55 -10.12 9.83 -17.31
CA ASN A 55 -8.69 10.05 -17.21
C ASN A 55 -7.99 9.37 -18.40
N ILE A 56 -7.10 10.10 -19.09
CA ILE A 56 -6.35 9.59 -20.24
C ILE A 56 -5.49 8.35 -19.91
N ARG A 57 -5.19 8.11 -18.63
CA ARG A 57 -4.43 6.97 -18.13
C ARG A 57 -5.31 5.86 -17.56
N ALA A 58 -6.64 6.00 -17.54
CA ALA A 58 -7.56 5.02 -16.96
C ALA A 58 -7.40 3.62 -17.56
N THR A 59 -7.11 3.54 -18.86
CA THR A 59 -6.91 2.28 -19.60
C THR A 59 -5.44 1.84 -19.65
N ASN A 60 -4.53 2.51 -18.93
CA ASN A 60 -3.14 2.08 -18.86
C ASN A 60 -3.06 0.72 -18.16
N PHE A 61 -2.49 -0.28 -18.83
CA PHE A 61 -2.40 -1.63 -18.29
C PHE A 61 -1.51 -1.72 -17.04
N ASN A 62 -0.36 -1.03 -17.03
CA ASN A 62 0.63 -1.18 -15.96
C ASN A 62 0.36 -0.27 -14.75
N ARG A 63 0.01 0.99 -15.00
CA ARG A 63 -0.11 2.06 -14.00
C ARG A 63 -1.31 2.97 -14.27
N PRO A 64 -2.53 2.44 -14.22
CA PRO A 64 -3.72 3.28 -14.21
C PRO A 64 -3.79 4.09 -12.90
N PRO A 65 -4.50 5.23 -12.87
CA PRO A 65 -4.79 5.94 -11.63
C PRO A 65 -5.51 5.03 -10.62
N PRO A 66 -5.21 5.12 -9.32
CA PRO A 66 -6.00 4.43 -8.30
C PRO A 66 -7.46 4.88 -8.31
N VAL A 67 -8.35 3.97 -7.92
CA VAL A 67 -9.80 4.19 -7.93
C VAL A 67 -10.29 4.35 -6.49
N THR A 68 -11.12 5.35 -6.23
CA THR A 68 -11.70 5.58 -4.91
C THR A 68 -13.18 5.22 -4.86
N PHE A 69 -13.60 4.64 -3.74
CA PHE A 69 -14.99 4.39 -3.37
C PHE A 69 -15.24 5.09 -2.02
N PRO A 70 -15.48 6.41 -2.00
CA PRO A 70 -15.58 7.18 -0.75
C PRO A 70 -16.67 6.69 0.20
N SER A 71 -17.82 6.25 -0.32
CA SER A 71 -18.90 5.67 0.49
C SER A 71 -18.51 4.39 1.22
N LEU A 72 -17.42 3.74 0.81
CA LEU A 72 -16.88 2.53 1.43
C LEU A 72 -15.58 2.80 2.20
N GLY A 73 -15.09 4.05 2.23
CA GLY A 73 -13.77 4.39 2.75
C GLY A 73 -12.66 3.53 2.13
N LEU A 74 -12.74 3.29 0.82
CA LEU A 74 -11.91 2.34 0.09
C LEU A 74 -11.16 3.04 -1.05
N LEU A 75 -9.88 2.73 -1.18
CA LEU A 75 -9.05 3.00 -2.34
C LEU A 75 -8.55 1.69 -2.92
N VAL A 76 -8.56 1.57 -4.25
CA VAL A 76 -8.04 0.42 -4.97
C VAL A 76 -6.88 0.86 -5.85
N LYS A 77 -5.69 0.35 -5.56
CA LYS A 77 -4.54 0.45 -6.47
C LYS A 77 -4.53 -0.79 -7.33
N TYR A 78 -4.45 -0.64 -8.65
CA TYR A 78 -4.41 -1.78 -9.56
C TYR A 78 -3.49 -1.51 -10.76
N GLY A 79 -3.08 -2.58 -11.46
CA GLY A 79 -2.26 -2.52 -12.66
C GLY A 79 -1.27 -3.68 -12.78
N GLY A 80 -0.63 -3.81 -13.94
CA GLY A 80 0.39 -4.84 -14.21
C GLY A 80 1.65 -4.73 -13.35
N ASP A 81 1.95 -3.53 -12.83
CA ASP A 81 3.08 -3.32 -11.92
C ASP A 81 2.71 -3.47 -10.43
N VAL A 82 1.45 -3.77 -10.12
CA VAL A 82 0.95 -3.93 -8.75
C VAL A 82 1.15 -5.36 -8.31
N THR A 83 1.91 -5.55 -7.23
CA THR A 83 2.35 -6.89 -6.78
C THR A 83 1.85 -7.22 -5.38
N ILE A 84 1.72 -8.52 -5.09
CA ILE A 84 1.44 -9.01 -3.73
C ILE A 84 2.55 -8.58 -2.76
N THR A 85 3.81 -8.49 -3.22
CA THR A 85 4.94 -7.98 -2.43
C THR A 85 4.70 -6.55 -1.95
N GLU A 86 4.09 -5.70 -2.76
CA GLU A 86 3.71 -4.35 -2.35
C GLU A 86 2.69 -4.38 -1.20
N ALA A 87 1.62 -5.17 -1.32
CA ALA A 87 0.60 -5.30 -0.28
C ALA A 87 1.20 -5.84 1.04
N ARG A 88 1.99 -6.91 0.96
CA ARG A 88 2.66 -7.51 2.13
C ARG A 88 3.64 -6.54 2.79
N THR A 89 4.41 -5.79 2.00
CA THR A 89 5.31 -4.76 2.52
C THR A 89 4.53 -3.68 3.24
N GLN A 90 3.41 -3.22 2.67
CA GLN A 90 2.55 -2.23 3.32
C GLN A 90 1.98 -2.74 4.65
N MET A 91 1.52 -3.98 4.72
CA MET A 91 1.05 -4.59 5.97
C MET A 91 2.14 -4.62 7.03
N MET A 92 3.35 -5.05 6.66
CA MET A 92 4.49 -5.05 7.58
C MET A 92 4.80 -3.64 8.10
N VAL A 93 4.84 -2.63 7.22
CA VAL A 93 5.10 -1.25 7.62
C VAL A 93 3.99 -0.73 8.54
N HIS A 94 2.73 -1.01 8.22
CA HIS A 94 1.57 -0.65 9.05
C HIS A 94 1.68 -1.25 10.47
N GLU A 95 1.94 -2.55 10.57
CA GLU A 95 2.08 -3.26 11.85
C GLU A 95 3.28 -2.78 12.67
N ARG A 96 4.43 -2.57 12.02
CA ARG A 96 5.67 -2.20 12.72
C ARG A 96 5.70 -0.74 13.15
N LEU A 97 5.05 0.16 12.40
CA LEU A 97 5.05 1.58 12.71
C LEU A 97 3.90 2.01 13.63
N GLN A 98 2.86 1.19 13.80
CA GLN A 98 1.79 1.39 14.79
C GLN A 98 1.23 2.83 14.81
N GLY A 99 0.95 3.37 13.62
CA GLY A 99 0.37 4.72 13.47
C GLY A 99 1.35 5.89 13.53
N LYS A 100 2.67 5.67 13.70
CA LYS A 100 3.69 6.73 13.55
C LYS A 100 3.74 7.31 12.14
N VAL A 101 3.30 6.53 11.16
CA VAL A 101 3.08 6.93 9.77
C VAL A 101 1.66 6.51 9.42
N PRO A 102 0.86 7.37 8.76
CA PRO A 102 -0.50 7.03 8.33
C PRO A 102 -0.43 6.09 7.12
N VAL A 103 -0.21 4.81 7.39
CA VAL A 103 -0.18 3.75 6.39
C VAL A 103 -1.60 3.20 6.22
N PRO A 104 -2.13 3.09 4.99
CA PRO A 104 -3.46 2.51 4.79
C PRO A 104 -3.52 1.05 5.22
N GLU A 105 -4.60 0.65 5.90
CA GLU A 105 -4.89 -0.74 6.19
C GLU A 105 -5.22 -1.49 4.88
N ILE A 106 -4.68 -2.69 4.71
CA ILE A 106 -5.03 -3.57 3.59
C ILE A 106 -6.26 -4.39 3.94
N PHE A 107 -7.29 -4.36 3.08
CA PHE A 107 -8.51 -5.16 3.21
C PHE A 107 -8.44 -6.48 2.41
N GLY A 108 -7.58 -6.52 1.41
CA GLY A 108 -7.28 -7.71 0.62
C GLY A 108 -6.55 -7.37 -0.67
N TRP A 109 -6.30 -8.39 -1.48
CA TRP A 109 -5.80 -8.25 -2.84
C TRP A 109 -6.34 -9.35 -3.74
N THR A 110 -6.24 -9.13 -5.04
CA THR A 110 -6.53 -10.15 -6.05
C THR A 110 -5.72 -9.89 -7.31
N GLU A 111 -5.62 -10.89 -8.19
CA GLU A 111 -5.02 -10.78 -9.51
C GLU A 111 -6.07 -11.16 -10.55
N ASP A 112 -6.21 -10.34 -11.58
CA ASP A 112 -7.11 -10.59 -12.70
C ASP A 112 -6.50 -10.07 -13.99
N SER A 113 -6.54 -10.90 -15.05
CA SER A 113 -6.07 -10.52 -16.39
C SER A 113 -4.63 -9.96 -16.44
N GLY A 114 -3.75 -10.45 -15.57
CA GLY A 114 -2.35 -9.98 -15.47
C GLY A 114 -2.18 -8.64 -14.75
N GLN A 115 -3.21 -8.13 -14.07
CA GLN A 115 -3.13 -6.95 -13.20
C GLN A 115 -3.37 -7.36 -11.74
N GLY A 116 -2.51 -6.89 -10.83
CA GLY A 116 -2.78 -6.94 -9.40
C GLY A 116 -3.77 -5.86 -8.99
N CYS A 117 -4.57 -6.12 -7.96
CA CYS A 117 -5.46 -5.18 -7.28
C CYS A 117 -5.20 -5.25 -5.78
N ILE A 118 -4.94 -4.10 -5.15
CA ILE A 118 -4.79 -3.95 -3.70
C ILE A 118 -5.94 -3.09 -3.20
N TYR A 119 -6.75 -3.65 -2.30
CA TYR A 119 -7.86 -2.97 -1.65
C TYR A 119 -7.38 -2.44 -0.30
N MET A 120 -7.47 -1.14 -0.08
CA MET A 120 -6.93 -0.52 1.12
C MET A 120 -7.81 0.63 1.63
N SER A 121 -7.67 1.00 2.90
CA SER A 121 -8.40 2.12 3.49
C SER A 121 -8.14 3.41 2.72
N LEU A 122 -9.20 4.15 2.38
CA LEU A 122 -9.07 5.51 1.89
C LEU A 122 -8.68 6.42 3.05
N ILE A 123 -7.52 7.08 2.94
CA ILE A 123 -7.11 8.11 3.90
C ILE A 123 -7.67 9.45 3.43
N GLU A 124 -8.56 10.01 4.24
CA GLU A 124 -9.16 11.32 3.96
C GLU A 124 -8.13 12.43 4.13
N GLY A 125 -8.08 13.35 3.16
CA GLY A 125 -7.19 14.49 3.21
C GLY A 125 -6.98 15.15 1.84
N VAL A 126 -6.30 16.29 1.86
CA VAL A 126 -5.78 16.95 0.66
C VAL A 126 -4.32 16.56 0.47
N THR A 127 -3.89 16.42 -0.78
CA THR A 127 -2.48 16.10 -1.02
C THR A 127 -1.59 17.27 -0.61
N LEU A 128 -0.37 16.97 -0.18
CA LEU A 128 0.60 18.02 0.10
C LEU A 128 0.86 18.88 -1.14
N GLN A 129 0.86 18.27 -2.34
CA GLN A 129 1.01 18.98 -3.61
C GLN A 129 -0.06 20.07 -3.82
N GLU A 130 -1.33 19.76 -3.51
CA GLU A 130 -2.43 20.71 -3.64
C GLU A 130 -2.36 21.81 -2.58
N ARG A 131 -2.04 21.45 -1.32
CA ARG A 131 -2.08 22.41 -0.21
C ARG A 131 -0.83 23.29 -0.09
N TRP A 132 0.32 22.83 -0.58
CA TRP A 132 1.63 23.49 -0.43
C TRP A 132 1.68 24.96 -0.90
N PRO A 133 1.08 25.35 -2.05
CA PRO A 133 1.12 26.73 -2.53
C PRO A 133 0.48 27.72 -1.55
N ASP A 134 -0.57 27.29 -0.85
CA ASP A 134 -1.34 28.11 0.07
C ASP A 134 -0.78 28.09 1.51
N MET A 135 0.31 27.34 1.75
CA MET A 135 0.91 27.25 3.10
C MET A 135 1.85 28.43 3.36
N ASN A 136 1.72 29.06 4.52
CA ASN A 136 2.70 30.02 5.01
C ASN A 136 3.99 29.31 5.50
N GLU A 137 5.02 30.08 5.85
CA GLU A 137 6.32 29.52 6.26
C GLU A 137 6.23 28.68 7.54
N ASP A 138 5.41 29.08 8.50
CA ASP A 138 5.24 28.36 9.76
C ASP A 138 4.51 27.03 9.55
N GLU A 139 3.46 27.01 8.73
CA GLU A 139 2.75 25.79 8.30
C GLU A 139 3.70 24.81 7.60
N ARG A 140 4.52 25.31 6.65
CA ARG A 140 5.53 24.47 5.97
C ARG A 140 6.55 23.92 6.95
N ARG A 141 7.01 24.71 7.92
CA ARG A 141 7.97 24.28 8.94
C ARG A 141 7.38 23.17 9.82
N MET A 142 6.12 23.30 10.22
CA MET A 142 5.40 22.27 11.00
C MET A 142 5.31 20.95 10.23
N ILE A 143 4.83 20.98 8.97
CA ILE A 143 4.68 19.78 8.14
C ILE A 143 6.03 19.12 7.85
N CYS A 144 7.08 19.91 7.58
CA CYS A 144 8.44 19.36 7.45
C CYS A 144 8.92 18.67 8.74
N GLY A 145 8.52 19.17 9.91
CA GLY A 145 8.78 18.53 11.19
C GLY A 145 8.09 17.17 11.32
N GLU A 146 6.80 17.10 10.97
CA GLU A 146 6.03 15.85 10.98
C GLU A 146 6.62 14.81 10.00
N LEU A 147 6.89 15.22 8.76
CA LEU A 147 7.49 14.36 7.74
C LEU A 147 8.86 13.83 8.16
N LYS A 148 9.66 14.66 8.85
CA LYS A 148 10.96 14.24 9.38
C LYS A 148 10.81 13.10 10.38
N GLU A 149 9.87 13.20 11.31
CA GLU A 149 9.64 12.13 12.30
C GLU A 149 9.08 10.87 11.64
N MET A 150 8.19 11.00 10.64
CA MET A 150 7.70 9.86 9.84
C MET A 150 8.84 9.14 9.11
N VAL A 151 9.70 9.87 8.42
CA VAL A 151 10.87 9.31 7.71
C VAL A 151 11.85 8.68 8.68
N LYS A 152 12.06 9.29 9.86
CA LYS A 152 12.89 8.71 10.92
C LYS A 152 12.34 7.38 11.41
N ALA A 153 11.02 7.28 11.60
CA ALA A 153 10.36 6.04 11.98
C ALA A 153 10.53 4.95 10.90
N LEU A 154 10.32 5.30 9.62
CA LEU A 154 10.54 4.39 8.50
C LEU A 154 11.98 3.86 8.43
N ARG A 155 12.97 4.74 8.61
CA ARG A 155 14.39 4.37 8.59
C ARG A 155 14.82 3.51 9.78
N ALA A 156 14.05 3.51 10.86
CA ALA A 156 14.31 2.70 12.04
C ALA A 156 13.72 1.28 11.92
N LEU A 157 13.00 0.97 10.84
CA LEU A 157 12.58 -0.40 10.54
C LEU A 157 13.82 -1.24 10.24
N GLU A 158 14.14 -2.17 11.13
CA GLU A 158 15.24 -3.12 10.93
C GLU A 158 14.84 -4.15 9.86
N GLN A 159 15.73 -4.39 8.90
CA GLN A 159 15.66 -5.60 8.07
C GLN A 159 16.07 -6.78 8.93
N ASP A 160 15.40 -7.92 8.76
CA ASP A 160 15.74 -9.13 9.50
C ASP A 160 17.23 -9.49 9.28
N SER A 161 17.94 -9.81 10.36
CA SER A 161 19.41 -9.85 10.36
C SER A 161 20.00 -10.95 9.47
N HIS A 162 19.16 -11.91 9.07
CA HIS A 162 19.53 -13.09 8.29
C HIS A 162 19.26 -12.94 6.79
N ASP A 163 18.44 -11.97 6.37
CA ASP A 163 18.08 -11.71 4.97
C ASP A 163 18.13 -10.21 4.68
N ARG A 164 19.35 -9.67 4.58
CA ARG A 164 19.56 -8.31 4.05
C ARG A 164 19.19 -8.28 2.57
N PHE A 165 17.92 -8.04 2.29
CA PHE A 165 17.44 -7.80 0.93
C PHE A 165 17.78 -6.37 0.52
N VAL A 166 18.91 -6.22 -0.16
CA VAL A 166 19.13 -5.09 -1.07
C VAL A 166 18.34 -5.46 -2.31
N GLY A 167 17.26 -4.72 -2.60
CA GLY A 167 16.32 -5.05 -3.67
C GLY A 167 16.98 -5.53 -4.96
N GLU A 168 16.30 -6.39 -5.73
CA GLU A 168 16.79 -6.80 -7.05
C GLU A 168 17.22 -5.56 -7.82
N SER A 169 18.51 -5.53 -8.15
CA SER A 169 19.12 -4.50 -8.95
C SER A 169 18.46 -4.51 -10.32
N ILE A 170 17.41 -3.70 -10.51
CA ILE A 170 16.99 -3.26 -11.84
C ILE A 170 18.02 -2.21 -12.31
N ILE A 171 19.29 -2.61 -12.38
CA ILE A 171 20.26 -1.96 -13.25
C ILE A 171 20.23 -2.76 -14.56
N SER A 172 19.11 -2.63 -15.27
CA SER A 172 19.12 -2.67 -16.72
C SER A 172 19.25 -1.22 -17.19
N SER A 173 20.49 -0.71 -17.15
CA SER A 173 20.98 0.50 -17.82
C SER A 173 20.30 1.86 -17.50
N PRO A 174 21.07 2.91 -17.16
CA PRO A 174 20.50 4.24 -16.96
C PRO A 174 19.93 4.81 -18.27
N LEU A 175 18.65 5.19 -18.26
CA LEU A 175 17.94 5.82 -19.38
C LEU A 175 18.37 7.27 -19.70
N TRP A 176 19.48 7.78 -19.16
CA TRP A 176 19.96 9.14 -19.46
C TRP A 176 20.89 9.23 -20.67
N LYS A 177 20.99 8.18 -21.50
CA LYS A 177 21.71 8.21 -22.80
C LYS A 177 20.80 8.35 -24.02
N GLN A 178 19.62 8.96 -23.89
CA GLN A 178 18.82 9.38 -25.04
C GLN A 178 18.16 10.74 -24.82
N PHE A 179 18.97 11.77 -24.56
CA PHE A 179 18.77 13.15 -25.02
C PHE A 179 20.13 13.84 -25.11
#